data_AF-A0A8T0SID3-F1
#
_entry.id   AF-A0A8T0SID3-F1
#
_cell.length_a   1.000
_cell.length_b   1.000
_cell.length_c   1.000
_cell.angle_alpha   90.00
_cell.angle_beta   90.00
_cell.angle_gamma   90.00
#
_symmetry.space_group_name_H-M   'P 1'
#
loop_
_entity.id
_entity.type
_entity.pdbx_description
1 polymer ?
#
loop_
_entity_poly.entity_id
_entity_poly.type
_entity_poly.pdbx_seq_one_letter_code
_entity_poly.pdbx_strand_id
1 'polypeptide(L)'
;MTEPERGLDGGVGMPDFTMFLRRALWLPRHAPTRPGRRKPRLLVVSRRGTRLLLNANAVARAAEEAGFEAVVSELSSAGDDISQAGRLVNSFDALVGVHGADLTNMVFLPPGAAMVQIVPWGGLRWIARLDFGEPAAAMGLRYIQYEVAVHESTLKDRYPRDHEVFTNPTALHRKGFTFMRRTFLNGQDIIVDVDRFRPVLLQALENLAQ
;
A
#
# COMPACT_ATOMS: atom_id res chain seq x y z
N MET A 1 21.70 16.30 -17.10
CA MET A 1 20.40 15.65 -17.35
C MET A 1 20.73 14.21 -17.69
N THR A 2 20.76 13.35 -16.69
CA THR A 2 21.08 11.92 -16.85
C THR A 2 19.82 11.20 -17.30
N GLU A 3 19.89 10.49 -18.43
CA GLU A 3 18.80 9.65 -18.91
C GLU A 3 18.43 8.61 -17.84
N PRO A 4 17.14 8.29 -17.63
CA PRO A 4 16.76 7.19 -16.77
C PRO A 4 17.23 5.87 -17.42
N GLU A 5 17.86 5.01 -16.61
CA GLU A 5 18.34 3.70 -17.05
C GLU A 5 17.23 2.93 -17.76
N ARG A 6 17.44 2.62 -19.04
CA ARG A 6 16.66 1.62 -19.76
C ARG A 6 16.85 0.27 -19.05
N GLY A 7 15.81 -0.56 -19.01
CA GLY A 7 15.94 -1.94 -18.53
C GLY A 7 17.14 -2.62 -19.19
N LEU A 8 17.92 -3.35 -18.39
CA LEU A 8 19.31 -3.78 -18.67
C LEU A 8 19.54 -4.55 -19.98
N ASP A 9 18.50 -4.91 -20.74
CA ASP A 9 18.60 -5.65 -22.01
C ASP A 9 17.86 -4.98 -23.18
N GLY A 10 17.50 -3.70 -23.10
CA GLY A 10 16.63 -3.05 -24.09
C GLY A 10 15.16 -3.47 -24.02
N GLY A 11 14.78 -4.15 -22.92
CA GLY A 11 13.41 -4.50 -22.59
C GLY A 11 12.64 -3.38 -21.88
N VAL A 12 11.31 -3.42 -21.97
CA VAL A 12 10.39 -2.51 -21.27
C VAL A 12 10.25 -2.93 -19.81
N GLY A 13 10.48 -2.01 -18.87
CA GLY A 13 10.36 -2.26 -17.42
C GLY A 13 9.35 -1.36 -16.70
N MET A 14 9.29 -1.48 -15.36
CA MET A 14 8.45 -0.61 -14.52
C MET A 14 8.72 0.89 -14.68
N PRO A 15 9.98 1.36 -14.85
CA PRO A 15 10.25 2.76 -15.17
C PRO A 15 9.58 3.22 -16.47
N ASP A 16 9.65 2.40 -17.53
CA ASP A 16 9.05 2.70 -18.83
C ASP A 16 7.53 2.74 -18.74
N PHE A 17 6.93 1.76 -18.06
CA PHE A 17 5.49 1.71 -17.81
C PHE A 17 5.00 2.93 -17.02
N THR A 18 5.75 3.33 -16.00
CA THR A 18 5.46 4.53 -15.20
C THR A 18 5.51 5.78 -16.06
N MET A 19 6.55 5.94 -16.88
CA MET A 19 6.68 7.06 -17.81
C MET A 19 5.54 7.08 -18.84
N PHE A 20 5.17 5.91 -19.39
CA PHE A 20 4.06 5.76 -20.32
C PHE A 20 2.74 6.22 -19.69
N LEU A 21 2.37 5.69 -18.52
CA LEU A 21 1.12 6.07 -17.82
C LEU A 21 1.06 7.57 -17.54
N ARG A 22 2.17 8.13 -17.06
CA ARG A 22 2.25 9.56 -16.72
C ARG A 22 2.00 10.45 -17.95
N ARG A 23 2.53 10.07 -19.11
CA ARG A 23 2.31 10.76 -20.38
C ARG A 23 0.88 10.56 -20.89
N ALA A 24 0.40 9.31 -20.91
CA ALA A 24 -0.91 8.95 -21.42
C ALA A 24 -2.05 9.63 -20.63
N LEU A 25 -1.90 9.74 -19.30
CA LEU A 25 -2.91 10.32 -18.41
C LEU A 25 -2.63 11.77 -18.01
N TRP A 26 -1.58 12.38 -18.55
CA TRP A 26 -1.20 13.78 -18.29
C TRP A 26 -1.07 14.07 -16.79
N LEU A 27 -0.38 13.18 -16.06
CA LEU A 27 -0.26 13.28 -14.61
C LEU A 27 0.61 14.49 -14.22
N PRO A 28 0.07 15.49 -13.51
CA PRO A 28 0.71 16.79 -13.36
C PRO A 28 1.89 16.78 -12.38
N ARG A 29 1.94 15.88 -11.40
CA ARG A 29 2.94 15.89 -10.33
C ARG A 29 4.05 14.88 -10.57
N HIS A 30 5.29 15.36 -10.63
CA HIS A 30 6.51 14.58 -10.88
C HIS A 30 7.36 14.30 -9.63
N ALA A 31 6.97 14.85 -8.47
CA ALA A 31 7.63 14.63 -7.19
C ALA A 31 6.65 14.87 -6.03
N PRO A 32 6.85 14.24 -4.87
CA PRO A 32 6.08 14.52 -3.66
C PRO A 32 6.37 15.92 -3.09
N THR A 33 5.48 16.38 -2.23
CA THR A 33 5.65 17.60 -1.44
C THR A 33 6.71 17.33 -0.38
N ARG A 34 7.78 18.12 -0.37
CA ARG A 34 8.78 18.04 0.70
C ARG A 34 8.17 18.54 2.02
N PRO A 35 8.34 17.80 3.14
CA PRO A 35 7.99 18.28 4.47
C PRO A 35 8.58 19.66 4.75
N GLY A 36 7.83 20.51 5.46
CA GLY A 36 8.23 21.89 5.80
C GLY A 36 7.82 22.96 4.77
N ARG A 37 7.56 22.62 3.51
CA ARG A 37 6.96 23.58 2.54
C ARG A 37 5.44 23.66 2.67
N ARG A 38 4.81 22.48 2.81
CA ARG A 38 3.39 22.28 3.11
C ARG A 38 3.25 20.88 3.73
N LYS A 39 2.17 20.61 4.46
CA LYS A 39 1.85 19.25 4.90
C LYS A 39 1.73 18.32 3.69
N PRO A 40 2.50 17.23 3.62
CA PRO A 40 2.33 16.22 2.58
C PRO A 40 0.97 15.51 2.74
N ARG A 41 0.35 15.13 1.62
CA ARG A 41 -0.97 14.49 1.63
C ARG A 41 -0.81 12.97 1.65
N LEU A 42 -1.54 12.30 2.54
CA LEU A 42 -1.54 10.84 2.66
C LEU A 42 -2.93 10.29 2.34
N LEU A 43 -3.00 9.34 1.41
CA LEU A 43 -4.22 8.61 1.10
C LEU A 43 -4.26 7.31 1.91
N VAL A 44 -5.29 7.15 2.74
CA VAL A 44 -5.65 5.86 3.36
C VAL A 44 -6.70 5.20 2.47
N VAL A 45 -6.31 4.11 1.81
CA VAL A 45 -7.20 3.36 0.92
C VAL A 45 -8.18 2.54 1.74
N SER A 46 -9.45 2.90 1.63
CA SER A 46 -10.56 2.08 2.12
C SER A 46 -11.08 1.15 1.02
N ARG A 47 -11.69 0.03 1.41
CA ARG A 47 -12.16 -1.02 0.49
C ARG A 47 -13.58 -1.43 0.83
N ARG A 48 -14.27 -2.07 -0.12
CA ARG A 48 -15.52 -2.83 0.12
C ARG A 48 -15.28 -4.32 -0.08
N GLY A 49 -16.07 -5.14 0.62
CA GLY A 49 -16.09 -6.60 0.45
C GLY A 49 -15.09 -7.36 1.31
N THR A 50 -13.79 -7.31 0.99
CA THR A 50 -12.77 -8.14 1.68
C THR A 50 -11.54 -7.34 2.07
N ARG A 51 -10.84 -7.78 3.14
CA ARG A 51 -9.59 -7.15 3.62
C ARG A 51 -9.80 -5.70 4.01
N LEU A 52 -10.89 -5.45 4.72
CA LEU A 52 -11.25 -4.12 5.17
C LEU A 52 -10.24 -3.64 6.21
N LEU A 53 -9.90 -2.35 6.16
CA LEU A 53 -9.24 -1.66 7.25
C LEU A 53 -10.32 -1.08 8.16
N LEU A 54 -10.68 -1.82 9.21
CA LEU A 54 -11.86 -1.54 10.04
C LEU A 54 -11.70 -0.25 10.86
N ASN A 55 -10.47 0.18 11.12
CA ASN A 55 -10.16 1.41 11.84
C ASN A 55 -9.42 2.45 10.96
N ALA A 56 -9.77 2.55 9.67
CA ALA A 56 -9.14 3.49 8.73
C ALA A 56 -9.12 4.94 9.23
N ASN A 57 -10.19 5.40 9.89
CA ASN A 57 -10.24 6.74 10.50
C ASN A 57 -9.23 6.92 11.64
N ALA A 58 -8.93 5.88 12.40
CA ALA A 58 -7.90 5.95 13.45
C ALA A 58 -6.50 6.01 12.83
N VAL A 59 -6.27 5.26 11.75
CA VAL A 59 -5.02 5.34 10.96
C VAL A 59 -4.84 6.72 10.34
N ALA A 60 -5.91 7.31 9.78
CA ALA A 60 -5.88 8.66 9.24
C ALA A 60 -5.52 9.70 10.31
N ARG A 61 -6.16 9.65 11.49
CA ARG A 61 -5.82 10.54 12.61
C ARG A 61 -4.36 10.39 13.05
N ALA A 62 -3.86 9.16 13.14
CA ALA A 62 -2.45 8.93 13.47
C ALA A 62 -1.50 9.51 12.40
N ALA A 63 -1.89 9.48 11.12
CA ALA A 63 -1.13 10.11 10.05
C ALA A 63 -1.16 11.64 10.14
N GLU A 64 -2.30 12.24 10.51
CA GLU A 64 -2.40 13.67 10.78
C GLU A 64 -1.50 14.11 11.95
N GLU A 65 -1.50 13.34 13.04
CA GLU A 65 -0.62 13.53 14.19
C GLU A 65 0.86 13.37 13.82
N ALA A 66 1.19 12.48 12.89
CA ALA A 66 2.55 12.33 12.36
C ALA A 66 2.99 13.50 11.47
N GLY A 67 2.07 14.30 10.92
CA GLY A 67 2.37 15.49 10.12
C GLY A 67 1.80 15.52 8.71
N PHE A 68 1.00 14.52 8.32
CA PHE A 68 0.31 14.50 7.02
C PHE A 68 -1.00 15.29 7.03
N GLU A 69 -1.51 15.59 5.84
CA GLU A 69 -2.93 15.84 5.58
C GLU A 69 -3.53 14.52 5.08
N ALA A 70 -4.26 13.80 5.94
CA ALA A 70 -4.75 12.46 5.64
C ALA A 70 -6.17 12.48 5.04
N VAL A 71 -6.41 11.63 4.04
CA VAL A 71 -7.72 11.44 3.42
C VAL A 71 -8.01 9.94 3.37
N VAL A 72 -9.20 9.53 3.84
CA VAL A 72 -9.70 8.17 3.62
C VAL A 72 -10.54 8.16 2.35
N SER A 73 -10.23 7.29 1.41
CA SER A 73 -11.02 7.18 0.18
C SER A 73 -11.05 5.77 -0.37
N GLU A 74 -12.17 5.43 -1.00
CA GLU A 74 -12.35 4.21 -1.77
C GLU A 74 -12.05 4.49 -3.24
N LEU A 75 -10.93 3.95 -3.73
CA LEU A 75 -10.50 4.17 -5.11
C LEU A 75 -11.34 3.41 -6.14
N SER A 76 -11.99 2.31 -5.75
CA SER A 76 -12.96 1.58 -6.59
C SER A 76 -14.22 2.40 -6.91
N SER A 77 -14.44 3.53 -6.24
CA SER A 77 -15.58 4.43 -6.48
C SER A 77 -15.29 5.53 -7.52
N ALA A 78 -14.08 5.62 -8.07
CA ALA A 78 -13.66 6.71 -8.95
C ALA A 78 -14.29 6.70 -10.37
N GLY A 79 -15.22 5.77 -10.64
CA GLY A 79 -15.88 5.64 -11.94
C GLY A 79 -14.95 5.09 -13.03
N ASP A 80 -15.50 4.78 -14.19
CA ASP A 80 -14.78 4.16 -15.32
C ASP A 80 -13.68 5.04 -15.95
N ASP A 81 -13.38 6.23 -15.39
CA ASP A 81 -12.37 7.16 -15.88
C ASP A 81 -11.05 7.04 -15.11
N ILE A 82 -10.17 6.20 -15.65
CA ILE A 82 -8.79 6.01 -15.18
C ILE A 82 -8.00 7.32 -15.08
N SER A 83 -8.32 8.34 -15.88
CA SER A 83 -7.62 9.63 -15.84
C SER A 83 -7.98 10.43 -14.59
N GLN A 84 -9.24 10.34 -14.13
CA GLN A 84 -9.68 10.96 -12.88
C GLN A 84 -9.06 10.25 -11.67
N ALA A 85 -9.11 8.92 -11.64
CA ALA A 85 -8.44 8.13 -10.60
C ALA A 85 -6.94 8.44 -10.56
N GLY A 86 -6.30 8.51 -11.73
CA GLY A 86 -4.88 8.87 -11.87
C GLY A 86 -4.57 10.25 -11.30
N ARG A 87 -5.35 11.29 -11.67
CA ARG A 87 -5.15 12.65 -11.13
C ARG A 87 -5.41 12.73 -9.62
N LEU A 88 -6.43 12.01 -9.12
CA LEU A 88 -6.73 11.95 -7.69
C LEU A 88 -5.54 11.35 -6.92
N VAL A 89 -5.07 10.17 -7.31
CA VAL A 89 -3.97 9.50 -6.60
C VAL A 89 -2.65 10.27 -6.77
N ASN A 90 -2.39 10.83 -7.96
CA ASN A 90 -1.21 11.67 -8.22
C ASN A 90 -1.17 12.94 -7.36
N SER A 91 -2.31 13.35 -6.78
CA SER A 91 -2.38 14.49 -5.87
C SER A 91 -1.85 14.21 -4.46
N PHE A 92 -1.54 12.94 -4.13
CA PHE A 92 -1.01 12.50 -2.83
C PHE A 92 0.51 12.30 -2.87
N ASP A 93 1.11 12.36 -1.68
CA ASP A 93 2.55 12.20 -1.44
C ASP A 93 2.87 10.85 -0.77
N ALA A 94 1.87 10.25 -0.14
CA ALA A 94 1.95 8.90 0.43
C ALA A 94 0.63 8.15 0.24
N LEU A 95 0.71 6.82 0.18
CA LEU A 95 -0.44 5.92 0.16
C LEU A 95 -0.28 4.84 1.21
N VAL A 96 -1.35 4.56 1.95
CA VAL A 96 -1.46 3.45 2.91
C VAL A 96 -2.64 2.57 2.52
N GLY A 97 -2.46 1.25 2.50
CA GLY A 97 -3.60 0.35 2.37
C GLY A 97 -3.28 -1.11 2.61
N VAL A 98 -4.34 -1.90 2.82
CA VAL A 98 -4.23 -3.36 3.00
C VAL A 98 -3.95 -4.04 1.66
N HIS A 99 -3.00 -4.97 1.67
CA HIS A 99 -2.58 -5.76 0.50
C HIS A 99 -3.78 -6.22 -0.36
N GLY A 100 -3.80 -5.82 -1.62
CA GLY A 100 -4.84 -6.16 -2.58
C GLY A 100 -4.88 -5.24 -3.80
N ALA A 101 -5.83 -5.51 -4.70
CA ALA A 101 -5.91 -4.85 -5.99
C ALA A 101 -5.95 -3.32 -5.92
N ASP A 102 -6.56 -2.73 -4.88
CA ASP A 102 -6.63 -1.26 -4.76
C ASP A 102 -5.26 -0.60 -4.59
N LEU A 103 -4.25 -1.34 -4.10
CA LEU A 103 -2.87 -0.85 -4.02
C LEU A 103 -2.21 -0.70 -5.40
N THR A 104 -2.76 -1.29 -6.46
CA THR A 104 -2.24 -1.09 -7.83
C THR A 104 -2.31 0.38 -8.26
N ASN A 105 -3.20 1.17 -7.65
CA ASN A 105 -3.25 2.62 -7.84
C ASN A 105 -1.95 3.35 -7.46
N MET A 106 -1.01 2.69 -6.76
CA MET A 106 0.35 3.20 -6.55
C MET A 106 1.02 3.62 -7.86
N VAL A 107 0.59 3.07 -9.02
CA VAL A 107 1.12 3.44 -10.33
C VAL A 107 0.95 4.91 -10.70
N PHE A 108 0.02 5.60 -10.04
CA PHE A 108 -0.28 7.02 -10.27
C PHE A 108 0.44 7.96 -9.31
N LEU A 109 1.09 7.44 -8.26
CA LEU A 109 1.85 8.26 -7.33
C LEU A 109 3.03 8.95 -8.05
N PRO A 110 3.42 10.17 -7.60
CA PRO A 110 4.65 10.78 -8.10
C PRO A 110 5.88 9.94 -7.66
N PRO A 111 6.92 9.80 -8.50
CA PRO A 111 8.19 9.20 -8.08
C PRO A 111 8.71 9.83 -6.80
N GLY A 112 9.24 9.01 -5.88
CA GLY A 112 9.67 9.43 -4.55
C GLY A 112 8.56 9.45 -3.48
N ALA A 113 7.29 9.29 -3.86
CA ALA A 113 6.20 9.14 -2.89
C ALA A 113 6.35 7.88 -2.03
N ALA A 114 5.79 7.92 -0.81
CA ALA A 114 5.81 6.78 0.10
C ALA A 114 4.64 5.81 -0.18
N MET A 115 4.91 4.51 -0.11
CA MET A 115 3.92 3.46 -0.32
C MET A 115 3.97 2.50 0.86
N VAL A 116 2.97 2.56 1.74
CA VAL A 116 2.86 1.70 2.92
C VAL A 116 1.84 0.59 2.65
N GLN A 117 2.34 -0.64 2.57
CA GLN A 117 1.51 -1.83 2.42
C GLN A 117 1.28 -2.50 3.77
N ILE A 118 0.01 -2.59 4.19
CA ILE A 118 -0.41 -3.38 5.34
C ILE A 118 -0.62 -4.83 4.87
N VAL A 119 0.21 -5.74 5.32
CA VAL A 119 0.20 -7.16 4.94
C VAL A 119 -0.63 -7.95 5.95
N PRO A 120 -1.74 -8.60 5.52
CA PRO A 120 -2.57 -9.43 6.40
C PRO A 120 -1.81 -10.59 7.04
N TRP A 121 -2.36 -11.12 8.14
CA TRP A 121 -1.79 -12.27 8.82
C TRP A 121 -1.78 -13.50 7.90
N GLY A 122 -0.79 -14.37 8.07
CA GLY A 122 -0.77 -15.66 7.36
C GLY A 122 0.51 -15.93 6.58
N GLY A 123 1.65 -15.36 6.98
CA GLY A 123 2.94 -15.64 6.33
C GLY A 123 3.04 -15.09 4.90
N LEU A 124 2.38 -13.97 4.62
CA LEU A 124 2.28 -13.38 3.27
C LEU A 124 3.45 -12.45 2.92
N ARG A 125 4.44 -12.30 3.79
CA ARG A 125 5.59 -11.39 3.63
C ARG A 125 6.22 -11.41 2.24
N TRP A 126 6.58 -12.61 1.76
CA TRP A 126 7.31 -12.74 0.51
C TRP A 126 6.45 -12.41 -0.70
N ILE A 127 5.22 -12.95 -0.75
CA ILE A 127 4.30 -12.68 -1.86
C ILE A 127 3.86 -11.21 -1.90
N ALA A 128 3.67 -10.59 -0.73
CA ALA A 128 3.32 -9.17 -0.65
C ALA A 128 4.41 -8.25 -1.24
N ARG A 129 5.69 -8.59 -0.98
CA ARG A 129 6.84 -7.88 -1.52
C ARG A 129 6.98 -8.09 -3.03
N LEU A 130 6.77 -9.30 -3.54
CA LEU A 130 6.77 -9.55 -4.99
C LEU A 130 5.65 -8.79 -5.70
N ASP A 131 4.44 -8.86 -5.17
CA ASP A 131 3.26 -8.27 -5.80
C ASP A 131 3.32 -6.73 -5.86
N PHE A 132 3.90 -6.09 -4.83
CA PHE A 132 3.86 -4.63 -4.69
C PHE A 132 5.18 -3.98 -4.29
N GLY A 133 5.99 -4.62 -3.45
CA GLY A 133 7.24 -4.02 -2.95
C GLY A 133 8.29 -3.83 -4.03
N GLU A 134 8.58 -4.86 -4.81
CA GLU A 134 9.53 -4.80 -5.92
C GLU A 134 9.05 -3.88 -7.05
N PRO A 135 7.78 -3.96 -7.51
CA PRO A 135 7.26 -2.99 -8.46
C PRO A 135 7.32 -1.54 -7.94
N ALA A 136 6.91 -1.28 -6.70
CA ALA A 136 6.97 0.06 -6.11
C ALA A 136 8.40 0.60 -6.08
N ALA A 137 9.38 -0.21 -5.69
CA ALA A 137 10.79 0.19 -5.70
C ALA A 137 11.29 0.48 -7.12
N ALA A 138 10.97 -0.37 -8.09
CA ALA A 138 11.34 -0.18 -9.50
C ALA A 138 10.67 1.06 -10.12
N MET A 139 9.52 1.49 -9.59
CA MET A 139 8.86 2.74 -9.93
C MET A 139 9.46 3.99 -9.26
N GLY A 140 10.46 3.81 -8.39
CA GLY A 140 11.06 4.89 -7.61
C GLY A 140 10.22 5.33 -6.41
N LEU A 141 9.26 4.52 -5.94
CA LEU A 141 8.50 4.78 -4.73
C LEU A 141 9.28 4.33 -3.48
N ARG A 142 9.02 5.00 -2.35
CA ARG A 142 9.58 4.65 -1.04
C ARG A 142 8.67 3.64 -0.37
N TYR A 143 8.88 2.37 -0.67
CA TYR A 143 8.06 1.27 -0.18
C TYR A 143 8.35 0.93 1.30
N ILE A 144 7.28 0.74 2.08
CA ILE A 144 7.31 0.27 3.46
C ILE A 144 6.30 -0.88 3.62
N GLN A 145 6.75 -1.98 4.21
CA GLN A 145 5.89 -3.11 4.53
C GLN A 145 5.56 -3.15 6.02
N TYR A 146 4.27 -3.18 6.35
CA TYR A 146 3.79 -3.38 7.72
C TYR A 146 3.11 -4.75 7.82
N GLU A 147 3.75 -5.69 8.51
CA GLU A 147 3.18 -7.00 8.79
C GLU A 147 2.33 -6.94 10.06
N VAL A 148 1.04 -7.25 9.92
CA VAL A 148 0.13 -7.24 11.06
C VAL A 148 0.45 -8.39 12.02
N ALA A 149 0.22 -8.16 13.31
CA ALA A 149 0.23 -9.19 14.32
C ALA A 149 -1.13 -9.90 14.42
N VAL A 150 -1.17 -11.02 15.13
CA VAL A 150 -2.41 -11.80 15.34
C VAL A 150 -3.54 -10.94 15.89
N HIS A 151 -3.26 -10.06 16.85
CA HIS A 151 -4.30 -9.24 17.49
C HIS A 151 -4.92 -8.20 16.57
N GLU A 152 -4.25 -7.86 15.47
CA GLU A 152 -4.75 -6.93 14.45
C GLU A 152 -5.58 -7.63 13.37
N SER A 153 -5.61 -8.96 13.34
CA SER A 153 -6.40 -9.76 12.39
C SER A 153 -7.71 -10.22 13.01
N THR A 154 -8.82 -10.12 12.26
CA THR A 154 -10.11 -10.70 12.69
C THR A 154 -10.14 -12.23 12.62
N LEU A 155 -9.08 -12.90 12.16
CA LEU A 155 -8.96 -14.35 12.29
C LEU A 155 -9.02 -14.80 13.75
N LYS A 156 -8.54 -13.95 14.69
CA LYS A 156 -8.55 -14.23 16.13
C LYS A 156 -9.95 -14.48 16.69
N ASP A 157 -10.97 -13.95 16.02
CA ASP A 157 -12.38 -14.08 16.41
C ASP A 157 -13.04 -15.31 15.76
N ARG A 158 -12.34 -15.95 14.80
CA ARG A 158 -12.85 -17.09 14.00
C ARG A 158 -12.18 -18.42 14.34
N TYR A 159 -10.97 -18.39 14.88
CA TYR A 159 -10.17 -19.56 15.16
C TYR A 159 -9.71 -19.59 16.62
N PRO A 160 -9.63 -20.78 17.25
CA PRO A 160 -8.97 -20.96 18.54
C PRO A 160 -7.51 -20.48 18.50
N ARG A 161 -6.99 -20.01 19.64
CA ARG A 161 -5.63 -19.43 19.72
C ARG A 161 -4.50 -20.40 19.35
N ASP A 162 -4.71 -21.69 19.58
CA ASP A 162 -3.79 -22.79 19.29
C ASP A 162 -3.94 -23.37 17.88
N HIS A 163 -4.92 -22.89 17.10
CA HIS A 163 -5.18 -23.36 15.75
C HIS A 163 -3.98 -23.11 14.81
N GLU A 164 -3.77 -24.01 13.84
CA GLU A 164 -2.65 -23.98 12.87
C GLU A 164 -2.53 -22.65 12.09
N VAL A 165 -3.64 -21.93 11.93
CA VAL A 165 -3.71 -20.58 11.34
C VAL A 165 -2.81 -19.57 12.06
N PHE A 166 -2.56 -19.74 13.36
CA PHE A 166 -1.69 -18.88 14.16
C PHE A 166 -0.33 -19.52 14.44
N THR A 167 -0.31 -20.82 14.72
CA THR A 167 0.91 -21.51 15.14
C THR A 167 1.82 -21.89 13.98
N ASN A 168 1.26 -22.16 12.79
CA ASN A 168 2.03 -22.49 11.59
C ASN A 168 1.31 -22.08 10.28
N PRO A 169 1.05 -20.79 10.06
CA PRO A 169 0.32 -20.32 8.89
C PRO A 169 0.97 -20.67 7.55
N THR A 170 2.30 -20.76 7.49
CA THR A 170 3.02 -21.08 6.26
C THR A 170 2.88 -22.55 5.85
N ALA A 171 2.74 -23.49 6.80
CA ALA A 171 2.46 -24.88 6.46
C ALA A 171 1.11 -25.02 5.70
N LEU A 172 0.13 -24.18 6.06
CA LEU A 172 -1.16 -24.15 5.38
C LEU A 172 -1.08 -23.67 3.93
N HIS A 173 0.01 -23.03 3.50
CA HIS A 173 0.21 -22.63 2.09
C HIS A 173 0.33 -23.85 1.17
N ARG A 174 0.75 -25.02 1.70
CA ARG A 174 0.79 -26.28 0.95
C ARG A 174 -0.59 -26.76 0.50
N LYS A 175 -1.67 -26.24 1.09
CA LYS A 175 -3.06 -26.48 0.66
C LYS A 175 -3.43 -25.68 -0.61
N GLY A 176 -2.48 -24.93 -1.16
CA GLY A 176 -2.60 -24.23 -2.44
C GLY A 176 -3.17 -22.82 -2.34
N PHE A 177 -3.08 -22.08 -3.45
CA PHE A 177 -3.47 -20.67 -3.53
C PHE A 177 -4.95 -20.44 -3.21
N THR A 178 -5.86 -21.34 -3.60
CA THR A 178 -7.28 -21.22 -3.29
C THR A 178 -7.54 -21.18 -1.79
N PHE A 179 -6.84 -22.01 -1.01
CA PHE A 179 -6.94 -22.00 0.45
C PHE A 179 -6.37 -20.71 1.02
N MET A 180 -5.16 -20.31 0.60
CA MET A 180 -4.54 -19.05 1.04
C MET A 180 -5.44 -17.84 0.76
N ARG A 181 -5.99 -17.75 -0.46
CA ARG A 181 -6.87 -16.66 -0.86
C ARG A 181 -8.15 -16.64 -0.01
N ARG A 182 -8.74 -17.80 0.25
CA ARG A 182 -9.96 -17.90 1.06
C ARG A 182 -9.71 -17.52 2.52
N THR A 183 -8.61 -17.99 3.11
CA THR A 183 -8.35 -17.85 4.55
C THR A 183 -7.61 -16.56 4.88
N PHE A 184 -6.43 -16.37 4.28
CA PHE A 184 -5.51 -15.29 4.65
C PHE A 184 -5.69 -14.01 3.84
N LEU A 185 -6.25 -14.07 2.63
CA LEU A 185 -6.62 -12.86 1.91
C LEU A 185 -8.06 -12.47 2.24
N ASN A 186 -9.04 -13.19 1.73
CA ASN A 186 -10.45 -12.78 1.83
C ASN A 186 -11.11 -13.11 3.18
N GLY A 187 -10.49 -13.97 3.99
CA GLY A 187 -11.06 -14.50 5.23
C GLY A 187 -10.76 -13.65 6.46
N GLN A 188 -10.16 -12.48 6.29
CA GLN A 188 -9.84 -11.58 7.39
C GLN A 188 -9.98 -10.12 7.00
N ASP A 189 -10.22 -9.31 8.01
CA ASP A 189 -10.17 -7.86 8.00
C ASP A 189 -9.16 -7.42 9.06
N ILE A 190 -8.71 -6.18 8.97
CA ILE A 190 -7.59 -5.66 9.75
C ILE A 190 -8.04 -4.52 10.65
N ILE A 191 -7.64 -4.58 11.91
CA ILE A 191 -7.70 -3.50 12.89
C ILE A 191 -6.27 -3.18 13.25
N VAL A 192 -5.70 -2.13 12.67
CA VAL A 192 -4.31 -1.75 12.91
C VAL A 192 -4.13 -1.29 14.35
N ASP A 193 -3.10 -1.79 15.00
CA ASP A 193 -2.58 -1.27 16.26
C ASP A 193 -1.88 0.06 15.96
N VAL A 194 -2.55 1.15 16.30
CA VAL A 194 -2.10 2.51 15.94
C VAL A 194 -0.74 2.81 16.56
N ASP A 195 -0.45 2.34 17.77
CA ASP A 195 0.81 2.65 18.44
C ASP A 195 1.98 1.94 17.76
N ARG A 196 1.77 0.70 17.29
CA ARG A 196 2.75 0.00 16.45
C ARG A 196 2.88 0.59 15.06
N PHE A 197 1.83 1.25 14.56
CA PHE A 197 1.82 1.85 13.22
C PHE A 197 2.39 3.27 13.17
N ARG A 198 2.40 4.01 14.29
CA ARG A 198 2.98 5.36 14.37
C ARG A 198 4.41 5.47 13.84
N PRO A 199 5.37 4.59 14.20
CA PRO A 199 6.72 4.64 13.65
C PRO A 199 6.76 4.44 12.13
N VAL A 200 5.84 3.66 11.57
CA VAL A 200 5.73 3.44 10.11
C VAL A 200 5.32 4.73 9.40
N LEU A 201 4.39 5.49 9.99
CA LEU A 201 3.95 6.77 9.46
C LEU A 201 5.07 7.83 9.53
N LEU A 202 5.82 7.86 10.63
CA LEU A 202 6.99 8.74 10.75
C LEU A 202 8.05 8.41 9.70
N GLN A 203 8.37 7.12 9.51
CA GLN A 203 9.28 6.67 8.45
C GLN A 203 8.77 7.08 7.06
N ALA A 204 7.46 6.95 6.80
CA ALA A 204 6.86 7.38 5.54
C ALA A 204 7.04 8.88 5.31
N LEU A 205 6.94 9.70 6.35
CA LEU A 205 7.13 11.15 6.27
C LEU A 205 8.61 11.52 6.03
N GLU A 206 9.52 10.87 6.78
CA GLU A 206 10.97 11.06 6.64
C GLU A 206 11.46 10.71 5.23
N ASN A 207 10.90 9.65 4.63
CA ASN A 207 11.20 9.26 3.26
C ASN A 207 10.87 10.34 2.20
N LEU A 208 9.96 11.28 2.50
CA LEU A 208 9.61 12.40 1.61
C LEU A 208 10.60 13.58 1.70
N ALA A 209 11.48 13.58 2.69
CA ALA A 209 12.50 14.63 2.87
C ALA A 209 13.79 14.36 2.08
N GLN A 210 13.93 13.16 1.51
CA GLN A 210 15.13 12.69 0.79
C GLN A 210 15.14 13.06 -0.70
#